data_AF-A0A967WTF6-F1
#
_entry.id   AF-A0A967WTF6-F1
#
_cell.length_a   1.000
_cell.length_b   1.000
_cell.length_c   1.000
_cell.angle_alpha   90.00
_cell.angle_beta   90.00
_cell.angle_gamma   90.00
#
_symmetry.space_group_name_H-M   'P 1'
#
loop_
_entity.id
_entity.type
_entity.pdbx_description
1 polymer ?
#
loop_
_entity_poly.entity_id
_entity_poly.type
_entity_poly.pdbx_seq_one_letter_code
_entity_poly.pdbx_strand_id
1 'polypeptide(L)' 'MGTLSGGLDRLDIESGTFIHYTEQDGLANNMVLEILEGGGYLWIGTANGLSRFDPRTETFNSYDASDGLPINEFSA' A
#
# COMPACT_ATOMS: atom_id res chain seq x y z
N MET A 1 -0.38 -21.23 9.74
CA MET A 1 -1.40 -20.33 9.20
C MET A 1 -0.93 -18.92 9.45
N GLY A 2 -0.34 -18.28 8.44
CA GLY A 2 0.11 -16.90 8.53
C GLY A 2 -1.03 -16.00 8.11
N THR A 3 -1.41 -15.03 8.95
CA THR A 3 -2.29 -13.96 8.53
C THR A 3 -1.51 -13.11 7.53
N LEU A 4 -1.94 -13.09 6.27
CA LEU A 4 -1.39 -12.24 5.20
C LEU A 4 -1.66 -10.74 5.43
N SER A 5 -1.75 -10.29 6.68
CA SER A 5 -2.18 -8.95 7.09
C SER A 5 -1.04 -8.19 7.78
N GLY A 6 0.19 -8.40 7.32
CA GLY A 6 1.37 -7.80 7.94
C GLY A 6 1.52 -6.32 7.67
N GLY A 7 0.88 -5.74 6.65
CA GLY A 7 1.17 -4.38 6.20
C GLY A 7 2.32 -4.36 5.19
N LEU A 8 2.96 -3.19 5.07
CA LEU A 8 4.04 -2.92 4.12
C LEU A 8 5.34 -2.57 4.85
N ASP A 9 6.40 -3.33 4.61
CA ASP A 9 7.74 -3.00 5.09
C ASP A 9 8.56 -2.29 4.00
N ARG A 10 9.21 -1.18 4.37
CA ARG A 10 10.20 -0.48 3.55
C ARG A 10 11.57 -0.57 4.21
N LEU A 11 12.57 -1.05 3.47
CA LEU A 11 13.96 -0.97 3.88
C LEU A 11 14.52 0.40 3.52
N ASP A 12 14.96 1.16 4.53
CA ASP A 12 15.89 2.27 4.33
C ASP A 12 17.30 1.69 4.17
N ILE A 13 17.85 1.81 2.96
CA ILE A 13 19.16 1.25 2.60
C ILE A 13 20.30 2.02 3.28
N GLU A 14 20.12 3.30 3.58
CA GLU A 14 21.17 4.12 4.19
C GLU A 14 21.36 3.77 5.66
N SER A 15 20.26 3.67 6.41
CA SER A 15 20.29 3.30 7.83
C SER A 15 20.29 1.79 8.07
N GLY A 16 19.90 0.99 7.08
CA GLY A 16 19.71 -0.46 7.22
C GLY A 16 18.48 -0.84 8.07
N THR A 17 17.55 0.09 8.29
CA THR A 17 16.37 -0.11 9.13
C THR A 17 15.11 -0.38 8.31
N PHE A 18 14.15 -1.07 8.91
CA PHE A 18 12.83 -1.26 8.33
C PHE A 18 11.84 -0.28 8.93
N ILE A 19 11.06 0.35 8.06
CA ILE A 19 9.89 1.14 8.41
C ILE A 19 8.67 0.30 8.07
N HIS A 20 7.78 0.16 9.04
CA HIS A 20 6.58 -0.65 8.93
C HIS A 20 5.34 0.23 8.79
N TYR A 21 4.54 -0.01 7.75
CA TYR A 21 3.32 0.74 7.48
C TYR A 21 2.09 -0.16 7.53
N THR A 22 1.05 0.33 8.19
CA THR A 22 -0.23 -0.34 8.40
C THR A 22 -1.40 0.56 8.02
N GLU A 23 -2.63 0.07 8.20
CA GLU A 23 -3.85 0.87 8.08
C GLU A 23 -3.83 2.13 8.97
N GLN A 24 -3.15 2.08 10.11
CA GLN A 24 -3.01 3.25 11.00
C GLN A 24 -2.13 4.34 10.40
N ASP A 25 -1.23 3.99 9.48
CA ASP A 25 -0.33 4.89 8.79
C ASP A 25 -0.93 5.40 7.46
N GLY A 26 -2.13 4.93 7.11
CA GLY A 26 -2.88 5.34 5.94
C GLY A 26 -2.88 4.34 4.79
N LEU A 27 -2.32 3.13 4.96
CA LEU A 27 -2.49 2.03 3.99
C LEU A 27 -3.97 1.61 3.92
N ALA A 28 -4.48 1.26 2.74
CA ALA A 28 -5.90 0.95 2.54
C ALA A 28 -6.31 -0.35 3.23
N ASN A 29 -5.41 -1.34 3.24
CA ASN A 29 -5.57 -2.57 4.00
C ASN A 29 -4.21 -3.21 4.29
N ASN A 30 -4.07 -3.84 5.46
CA ASN A 30 -2.83 -4.52 5.84
C ASN A 30 -2.49 -5.74 4.95
N MET A 31 -3.44 -6.24 4.17
CA MET A 31 -3.21 -7.30 3.19
C MET A 31 -2.80 -6.69 1.85
N VAL A 32 -1.50 -6.52 1.66
CA VAL A 32 -0.89 -6.07 0.41
C VAL A 32 -0.88 -7.22 -0.61
N LEU A 33 -1.41 -6.97 -1.80
CA LEU A 33 -1.49 -7.93 -2.90
C LEU A 33 -0.45 -7.66 -3.98
N GLU A 34 -0.22 -6.39 -4.30
CA GLU A 34 0.73 -5.96 -5.33
C GLU A 34 1.30 -4.57 -5.06
N ILE A 35 2.47 -4.29 -5.65
CA ILE A 35 3.12 -2.98 -5.61
C ILE A 35 3.63 -2.66 -7.01
N LEU A 36 3.27 -1.49 -7.52
CA LEU A 36 3.67 -0.99 -8.84
C LEU A 36 4.24 0.42 -8.70
N GLU A 37 5.33 0.71 -9.40
CA GLU A 37 5.85 2.07 -9.50
C GLU A 37 5.24 2.78 -10.72
N GLY A 38 4.76 4.01 -10.53
CA GLY A 38 4.18 4.79 -11.62
C GLY A 38 4.06 6.27 -11.29
N GLY A 39 4.54 7.14 -12.19
CA GLY A 39 4.42 8.59 -12.05
C GLY A 39 5.20 9.17 -10.85
N GLY A 40 6.22 8.45 -10.35
CA GLY A 40 6.98 8.85 -9.15
C GLY A 40 6.33 8.44 -7.82
N TYR A 41 5.27 7.63 -7.87
CA TYR A 41 4.58 7.07 -6.70
C TYR A 41 4.68 5.56 -6.69
N LEU A 42 4.50 4.98 -5.50
CA LEU A 42 4.20 3.56 -5.36
C LEU A 42 2.68 3.39 -5.26
N TRP A 43 2.13 2.55 -6.13
CA TRP A 43 0.74 2.13 -6.11
C TRP A 43 0.67 0.74 -5.50
N ILE A 44 -0.10 0.61 -4.43
CA ILE A 44 -0.15 -0.58 -3.59
C ILE A 44 -1.58 -1.10 -3.63
N GLY A 45 -1.78 -2.17 -4.39
CA GLY A 45 -3.05 -2.89 -4.43
C GLY A 45 -3.20 -3.71 -3.15
N THR A 46 -4.30 -3.52 -2.45
CA THR A 46 -4.59 -4.22 -1.19
C THR A 46 -5.89 -5.01 -1.31
N ALA A 47 -6.17 -5.88 -0.34
CA ALA A 47 -7.42 -6.64 -0.33
C ALA A 47 -8.68 -5.76 -0.22
N ASN A 48 -8.55 -4.50 0.19
CA ASN A 48 -9.67 -3.57 0.28
C ASN A 48 -9.26 -2.16 -0.17
N GLY A 49 -8.96 -2.02 -1.46
CA GLY A 49 -8.69 -0.73 -2.09
C GLY A 49 -7.23 -0.56 -2.53
N LEU A 50 -6.91 0.66 -2.93
CA LEU A 50 -5.65 1.05 -3.54
C LEU A 50 -5.00 2.17 -2.74
N SER A 51 -3.73 2.01 -2.37
CA SER A 51 -2.96 3.08 -1.74
C SER A 51 -1.92 3.64 -2.69
N ARG A 52 -1.87 4.96 -2.82
CA ARG A 52 -0.77 5.68 -3.46
C ARG A 52 0.16 6.25 -2.40
N PHE A 53 1.39 5.75 -2.36
CA PHE A 53 2.45 6.23 -1.47
C PHE A 53 3.37 7.19 -2.22
N ASP A 54 3.60 8.37 -1.63
CA ASP A 54 4.61 9.33 -2.07
C ASP A 54 5.90 9.11 -1.29
N PRO A 55 6.98 8.58 -1.91
CA PRO A 55 8.23 8.31 -1.21
C PRO A 55 9.02 9.57 -0.83
N ARG A 56 8.64 10.76 -1.32
CA ARG A 56 9.31 12.03 -1.00
C ARG A 56 8.75 12.65 0.28
N THR A 57 7.46 12.50 0.50
CA THR A 57 6.76 13.01 1.69
C THR A 57 6.43 11.91 2.69
N GLU A 58 6.62 10.64 2.33
CA GLU A 58 6.28 9.45 3.11
C GLU A 58 4.80 9.42 3.54
N THR A 59 3.91 9.81 2.62
CA THR A 59 2.46 9.91 2.88
C THR A 59 1.65 8.99 1.97
N PHE A 60 0.57 8.43 2.52
CA PHE A 60 -0.41 7.65 1.77
C PHE A 60 -1.63 8.50 1.38
N ASN A 61 -2.13 8.26 0.17
CA ASN A 61 -3.51 8.57 -0.21
C ASN A 61 -4.18 7.25 -0.59
N SER A 62 -5.17 6.84 0.18
CA SER A 62 -5.87 5.57 -0.01
C SER A 62 -7.26 5.78 -0.58
N TYR A 63 -7.67 4.85 -1.42
CA TYR A 63 -8.90 4.88 -2.18
C TYR A 63 -9.61 3.55 -2.04
N ASP A 64 -10.92 3.57 -1.79
CA ASP A 64 -11.74 2.35 -1.69
C ASP A 64 -12.99 2.44 -2.58
N ALA A 65 -13.93 1.49 -2.39
CA ALA A 65 -15.17 1.44 -3.16
C ALA A 65 -16.03 2.71 -3.02
N SER A 66 -15.94 3.40 -1.89
CA SER A 66 -16.67 4.64 -1.62
C SER A 66 -16.15 5.83 -2.43
N ASP A 67 -14.89 5.78 -2.86
CA ASP A 67 -14.27 6.78 -3.75
C ASP A 67 -14.64 6.60 -5.23
N GLY A 68 -15.49 5.61 -5.55
CA GLY A 68 -15.95 5.33 -6.90
C GLY A 68 -15.00 4.45 -7.72
N LEU A 69 -14.01 3.81 -7.07
CA LEU A 69 -13.18 2.81 -7.72
C LEU A 69 -13.98 1.53 -8.03
N PRO A 70 -13.90 0.98 -9.24
CA PRO A 70 -14.38 -0.37 -9.51
C PRO A 70 -13.46 -1.37 -8.80
N ILE A 71 -13.79 -1.76 -7.58
CA ILE A 71 -12.99 -2.66 -6.71
C ILE A 71 -12.84 -4.11 -7.20
N ASN A 72 -13.16 -4.42 -8.46
CA ASN A 72 -13.28 -5.80 -8.95
C ASN A 72 -12.42 -6.16 -10.17
N GLU A 73 -11.42 -5.36 -10.57
CA GLU A 73 -10.67 -5.63 -11.82
C GLU A 73 -9.23 -6.18 -11.65
N PHE A 74 -8.74 -6.45 -10.44
CA PHE A 74 -7.37 -6.94 -10.24
C PHE A 74 -7.20 -8.47 -10.28
N SER A 75 -8.14 -9.20 -10.88
CA SER A 75 -7.97 -10.63 -11.17
C SER A 75 -8.25 -10.89 -12.65
N ALA A 76 -7.18 -10.98 -13.44
CA ALA A 76 -7.17 -11.56 -14.78
C ALA A 76 -6.07 -12.64 -14.86
#